data_AF-A0A956UGY9-F1
#
_entry.id   AF-A0A956UGY9-F1
#
_cell.length_a   1.000
_cell.length_b   1.000
_cell.length_c   1.000
_cell.angle_alpha   90.00
_cell.angle_beta   90.00
_cell.angle_gamma   90.00
#
_symmetry.space_group_name_H-M   'P 1'
#
loop_
_entity.id
_entity.type
_entity.pdbx_description
1 polymer ?
#
loop_
_entity_poly.entity_id
_entity_poly.type
_entity_poly.pdbx_seq_one_letter_code
_entity_poly.pdbx_strand_id
1 'polypeptide(L)'
;MAVSTAWWALAFQNVYAAEHPRLQASEWIYENIPPGSTITHEEWDDSIPYNLPAGSASDYTFIPLGMYHTDSVQKIEDLVYGRRDKEAPDGLADADYVAITSNRVRGSTAKLEREYPATIRYYELLESGELGFDLVAHFKVEPSFLGLAIDDSGAEEAFTVYDHPEVWIYRKGSEFEADRVFALLAEAHPERAINLQPAQGPSNGLQLTAAQAEKQQNGGTFSDVFAIDGFTSTVPWLWWYLWLQVLAFATVPWVAWLFRALPDRGYGLTKVIGFAGSGVFAWMLVAWNILDFSIAVAWFVATVMVAFGAAVAWFRRDDLRQHARDHWRTWLTVEAIFAIAFAALTLMRAFNPDIWHHPQGGEKPMELAYMTAVARSTELPPFDPWFGGGSLNYYYMGWWLLAVPMRALKLVPEIAFNLGIATYGSLAATVAASTVMNLVGLSTTSRRVQDAGRNFLPWPVIAVVAVLGAVFLVGIGNLDAGHQTIERLQFVNDWG
;
A
#
# COMPACT_ATOMS: atom_id res chain seq x y z
N MET A 1 10.07 -17.47 14.42
CA MET A 1 9.94 -16.16 13.74
C MET A 1 10.96 -16.02 12.60
N ALA A 2 12.27 -15.98 12.83
CA ALA A 2 13.24 -15.82 11.71
C ALA A 2 13.15 -16.93 10.66
N VAL A 3 13.06 -18.21 11.08
CA VAL A 3 12.90 -19.36 10.17
C VAL A 3 11.59 -19.28 9.38
N SER A 4 10.48 -18.96 10.04
CA SER A 4 9.17 -18.83 9.38
C SER A 4 9.13 -17.65 8.41
N THR A 5 9.75 -16.51 8.75
CA THR A 5 9.87 -15.35 7.87
C THR A 5 10.77 -15.65 6.66
N ALA A 6 11.92 -16.29 6.88
CA ALA A 6 12.82 -16.69 5.79
C ALA A 6 12.16 -17.73 4.87
N TRP A 7 11.49 -18.72 5.46
CA TRP A 7 10.72 -19.70 4.69
C TRP A 7 9.64 -19.02 3.86
N TRP A 8 8.84 -18.12 4.45
CA TRP A 8 7.80 -17.36 3.73
C TRP A 8 8.39 -16.52 2.59
N ALA A 9 9.48 -15.79 2.85
CA ALA A 9 10.13 -14.98 1.82
C ALA A 9 10.62 -15.84 0.64
N LEU A 10 11.19 -17.01 0.92
CA LEU A 10 11.64 -17.94 -0.13
C LEU A 10 10.46 -18.59 -0.86
N ALA A 11 9.39 -18.94 -0.13
CA ALA A 11 8.18 -19.51 -0.71
C ALA A 11 7.48 -18.51 -1.65
N PHE A 12 7.34 -17.27 -1.20
CA PHE A 12 6.78 -16.19 -2.00
C PHE A 12 7.65 -15.86 -3.20
N GLN A 13 8.98 -15.76 -3.03
CA GLN A 13 9.88 -15.52 -4.15
C GLN A 13 9.82 -16.62 -5.22
N ASN A 14 9.51 -17.86 -4.82
CA ASN A 14 9.38 -18.98 -5.74
C ASN A 14 8.17 -18.83 -6.69
N VAL A 15 7.20 -17.97 -6.39
CA VAL A 15 6.11 -17.61 -7.32
C VAL A 15 6.69 -17.09 -8.63
N TYR A 16 7.66 -16.18 -8.57
CA TYR A 16 8.29 -15.58 -9.75
C TYR A 16 9.23 -16.52 -10.51
N ALA A 17 9.49 -17.72 -9.97
CA ALA A 17 10.22 -18.78 -10.67
C ALA A 17 9.27 -19.69 -11.47
N ALA A 18 7.97 -19.66 -11.18
CA ALA A 18 6.95 -20.33 -11.97
C ALA A 18 6.50 -19.43 -13.12
N GLU A 19 5.97 -20.06 -14.18
CA GLU A 19 5.35 -19.31 -15.26
C GLU A 19 4.06 -18.63 -14.76
N HIS A 20 3.83 -17.39 -15.19
CA HIS A 20 2.68 -16.62 -14.75
C HIS A 20 1.36 -17.32 -15.17
N PRO A 21 0.35 -17.48 -14.30
CA PRO A 21 -0.87 -18.24 -14.61
C PRO A 21 -1.59 -17.81 -15.88
N ARG A 22 -1.63 -16.50 -16.18
CA ARG A 22 -2.22 -15.98 -17.44
C ARG A 22 -1.45 -16.39 -18.70
N LEU A 23 -0.13 -16.60 -18.60
CA LEU A 23 0.67 -17.13 -19.71
C LEU A 23 0.35 -18.62 -19.91
N GLN A 24 0.37 -19.42 -18.84
CA GLN A 24 -0.03 -20.83 -18.88
C GLN A 24 -1.44 -21.00 -19.47
N ALA A 25 -2.39 -20.16 -19.04
CA ALA A 25 -3.75 -20.16 -19.55
C ALA A 25 -3.81 -19.76 -21.04
N SER A 26 -3.01 -18.78 -21.47
CA SER A 26 -2.95 -18.37 -22.88
C SER A 26 -2.43 -19.49 -23.78
N GLU A 27 -1.35 -20.17 -23.38
CA GLU A 27 -0.83 -21.34 -24.10
C GLU A 27 -1.87 -22.46 -24.17
N TRP A 28 -2.52 -22.76 -23.05
CA TRP A 28 -3.57 -23.77 -23.01
C TRP A 28 -4.75 -23.41 -23.93
N ILE A 29 -5.15 -22.13 -23.99
CA ILE A 29 -6.19 -21.65 -24.91
C ILE A 29 -5.80 -21.95 -26.36
N TYR A 30 -4.57 -21.64 -26.78
CA TYR A 30 -4.10 -21.91 -28.14
C TYR A 30 -4.09 -23.40 -28.49
N GLU A 31 -3.82 -24.27 -27.52
CA GLU A 31 -3.79 -25.71 -27.71
C GLU A 31 -5.19 -26.37 -27.72
N ASN A 32 -6.15 -25.82 -26.96
CA ASN A 32 -7.39 -26.52 -26.62
C ASN A 32 -8.66 -25.82 -27.11
N ILE A 33 -8.63 -24.51 -27.36
CA ILE A 33 -9.78 -23.73 -27.83
C ILE A 33 -9.63 -23.44 -29.33
N PRO A 34 -10.60 -23.85 -30.17
CA PRO A 34 -10.55 -23.58 -31.60
C PRO A 34 -10.46 -22.08 -31.93
N PRO A 35 -9.62 -21.68 -32.90
CA PRO A 35 -9.66 -20.33 -33.45
C PRO A 35 -11.06 -19.96 -33.95
N GLY A 36 -11.45 -18.71 -33.74
CA GLY A 36 -12.78 -18.16 -34.03
C GLY A 36 -13.77 -18.24 -32.86
N SER A 37 -13.42 -18.94 -31.77
CA SER A 37 -14.27 -18.98 -30.57
C SER A 37 -14.36 -17.62 -29.88
N THR A 38 -15.47 -17.41 -29.17
CA THR A 38 -15.72 -16.22 -28.35
C THR A 38 -15.35 -16.48 -26.88
N ILE A 39 -14.55 -15.58 -26.30
CA ILE A 39 -14.08 -15.68 -24.91
C ILE A 39 -14.42 -14.39 -24.18
N THR A 40 -15.05 -14.49 -23.01
CA THR A 40 -15.35 -13.30 -22.20
C THR A 40 -14.08 -12.75 -21.54
N HIS A 41 -14.09 -11.45 -21.25
CA HIS A 41 -13.18 -10.85 -20.27
C HIS A 41 -13.94 -9.84 -19.44
N GLU A 42 -13.49 -9.61 -18.21
CA GLU A 42 -14.10 -8.63 -17.32
C GLU A 42 -13.51 -7.25 -17.59
N GLU A 43 -14.36 -6.25 -17.81
CA GLU A 43 -13.88 -4.87 -17.90
C GLU A 43 -13.15 -4.51 -16.60
N TRP A 44 -11.98 -3.88 -16.72
CA TRP A 44 -11.03 -3.57 -15.63
C TRP A 44 -10.15 -4.73 -15.14
N ASP A 45 -10.20 -5.90 -15.80
CA ASP A 45 -9.20 -6.96 -15.61
C ASP A 45 -8.49 -7.30 -16.94
N ASP A 46 -7.49 -8.17 -16.86
CA ASP A 46 -6.72 -8.61 -18.02
C ASP A 46 -7.51 -9.63 -18.87
N SER A 47 -7.46 -9.46 -20.19
CA SER A 47 -8.00 -10.42 -21.15
C SER A 47 -6.95 -11.47 -21.52
N ILE A 48 -7.41 -12.72 -21.73
CA ILE A 48 -6.59 -13.84 -22.22
C ILE A 48 -7.28 -14.51 -23.41
N PRO A 49 -6.54 -14.97 -24.43
CA PRO A 49 -5.09 -15.19 -24.42
C PRO A 49 -4.26 -13.95 -24.79
N TYR A 50 -3.04 -13.86 -24.24
CA TYR A 50 -2.02 -12.91 -24.67
C TYR A 50 -1.34 -13.37 -25.96
N ASN A 51 -0.84 -12.43 -26.77
CA ASN A 51 -0.03 -12.76 -27.94
C ASN A 51 1.27 -13.46 -27.52
N LEU A 52 1.43 -14.73 -27.93
CA LEU A 52 2.59 -15.55 -27.63
C LEU A 52 3.16 -16.16 -28.92
N PRO A 53 4.40 -16.71 -28.91
CA PRO A 53 4.90 -17.45 -30.07
C PRO A 53 4.00 -18.63 -30.50
N ALA A 54 3.20 -19.16 -29.57
CA ALA A 54 2.26 -20.25 -29.79
C ALA A 54 0.99 -19.84 -30.58
N GLY A 55 0.60 -18.55 -30.57
CA GLY A 55 -0.64 -18.10 -31.22
C GLY A 55 -0.93 -16.61 -31.00
N SER A 56 -1.94 -16.09 -31.70
CA SER A 56 -2.30 -14.67 -31.60
C SER A 56 -3.67 -14.46 -30.95
N ALA A 57 -3.78 -13.45 -30.09
CA ALA A 57 -5.04 -13.04 -29.48
C ALA A 57 -6.11 -12.67 -30.53
N SER A 58 -5.69 -12.25 -31.74
CA SER A 58 -6.61 -11.95 -32.84
C SER A 58 -7.34 -13.18 -33.41
N ASP A 59 -6.92 -14.38 -33.03
CA ASP A 59 -7.57 -15.63 -33.45
C ASP A 59 -8.90 -15.85 -32.70
N TYR A 60 -9.20 -15.05 -31.68
CA TYR A 60 -10.40 -15.14 -30.84
C TYR A 60 -11.18 -13.83 -30.84
N THR A 61 -12.47 -13.91 -30.56
CA THR A 61 -13.33 -12.73 -30.36
C THR A 61 -13.57 -12.52 -28.87
N PHE A 62 -13.22 -11.33 -28.37
CA PHE A 62 -13.38 -10.99 -26.96
C PHE A 62 -14.73 -10.35 -26.68
N ILE A 63 -15.44 -10.86 -25.67
CA ILE A 63 -16.70 -10.31 -25.18
C ILE A 63 -16.44 -9.56 -23.86
N PRO A 64 -16.54 -8.23 -23.80
CA PRO A 64 -16.37 -7.48 -22.57
C PRO A 64 -17.58 -7.63 -21.67
N LEU A 65 -17.36 -7.98 -20.40
CA LEU A 65 -18.39 -8.02 -19.36
C LEU A 65 -18.25 -6.80 -18.44
N GLY A 66 -19.25 -5.94 -18.44
CA GLY A 66 -19.32 -4.73 -17.61
C GLY A 66 -19.67 -5.02 -16.15
N MET A 67 -18.87 -5.85 -15.48
CA MET A 67 -19.18 -6.40 -14.16
C MET A 67 -19.21 -5.33 -13.05
N TYR A 68 -18.45 -4.24 -13.20
CA TYR A 68 -18.44 -3.10 -12.27
C TYR A 68 -19.58 -2.08 -12.47
N HIS A 69 -20.44 -2.25 -13.47
CA HIS A 69 -21.65 -1.44 -13.52
C HIS A 69 -22.59 -1.83 -12.38
N THR A 70 -23.25 -0.87 -11.76
CA THR A 70 -24.26 -1.15 -10.74
C THR A 70 -25.32 -2.12 -11.27
N ASP A 71 -25.70 -3.10 -10.45
CA ASP A 71 -26.72 -4.05 -10.87
C ASP A 71 -28.04 -3.33 -11.18
N SER A 72 -28.69 -3.82 -12.23
CA SER A 72 -30.00 -3.38 -12.66
C SER A 72 -30.57 -4.47 -13.56
N VAL A 73 -31.88 -4.47 -13.76
CA VAL A 73 -32.51 -5.42 -14.69
C VAL A 73 -31.87 -5.30 -16.07
N GLN A 74 -31.64 -4.06 -16.55
CA GLN A 74 -30.98 -3.82 -17.84
C GLN A 74 -29.57 -4.40 -17.90
N LYS A 75 -28.74 -4.19 -16.86
CA LYS A 75 -27.39 -4.77 -16.82
C LYS A 75 -27.43 -6.29 -16.93
N ILE A 76 -28.39 -6.95 -16.26
CA ILE A 76 -28.50 -8.41 -16.30
C ILE A 76 -29.05 -8.89 -17.65
N GLU A 77 -29.97 -8.15 -18.27
CA GLU A 77 -30.38 -8.41 -19.65
C GLU A 77 -29.19 -8.32 -20.61
N ASP A 78 -28.40 -7.25 -20.51
CA ASP A 78 -27.21 -7.02 -21.34
C ASP A 78 -26.15 -8.10 -21.07
N LEU A 79 -25.89 -8.47 -19.82
CA LEU A 79 -24.95 -9.54 -19.46
C LEU A 79 -25.33 -10.88 -20.10
N VAL A 80 -26.62 -11.24 -20.06
CA VAL A 80 -27.08 -12.55 -20.52
C VAL A 80 -27.27 -12.59 -22.03
N TYR A 81 -28.04 -11.65 -22.60
CA TYR A 81 -28.46 -11.69 -23.99
C TYR A 81 -27.61 -10.82 -24.92
N GLY A 82 -26.82 -9.94 -24.35
CA GLY A 82 -26.07 -8.90 -25.06
C GLY A 82 -26.87 -7.65 -25.40
N ARG A 83 -26.16 -6.54 -25.59
CA ARG A 83 -26.80 -5.27 -25.91
C ARG A 83 -27.35 -5.29 -27.33
N ARG A 84 -28.63 -4.94 -27.45
CA ARG A 84 -29.38 -5.00 -28.72
C ARG A 84 -28.93 -3.98 -29.77
N ASP A 85 -28.19 -2.96 -29.39
CA ASP A 85 -27.66 -1.93 -30.29
C ASP A 85 -26.30 -2.30 -30.89
N LYS A 86 -25.71 -3.43 -30.48
CA LYS A 86 -24.45 -3.94 -31.01
C LYS A 86 -24.67 -5.10 -31.99
N GLU A 87 -23.92 -5.07 -33.09
CA GLU A 87 -23.87 -6.17 -34.06
C GLU A 87 -22.84 -7.25 -33.69
N ALA A 88 -21.90 -6.94 -32.79
CA ALA A 88 -20.85 -7.85 -32.35
C ALA A 88 -21.32 -8.70 -31.14
N PRO A 89 -20.75 -9.92 -30.94
CA PRO A 89 -20.97 -10.73 -29.74
C PRO A 89 -20.81 -9.90 -28.46
N ASP A 90 -21.82 -9.89 -27.60
CA ASP A 90 -21.86 -8.95 -26.48
C ASP A 90 -22.58 -9.48 -25.24
N GLY A 91 -22.51 -10.78 -24.95
CA GLY A 91 -23.07 -11.32 -23.70
C GLY A 91 -22.78 -12.80 -23.53
N LEU A 92 -23.29 -13.38 -22.44
CA LEU A 92 -23.11 -14.81 -22.14
C LEU A 92 -23.76 -15.69 -23.21
N ALA A 93 -24.85 -15.27 -23.84
CA ALA A 93 -25.50 -16.02 -24.92
C ALA A 93 -24.60 -16.21 -26.15
N ASP A 94 -23.71 -15.25 -26.42
CA ASP A 94 -22.78 -15.32 -27.55
C ASP A 94 -21.41 -15.93 -27.18
N ALA A 95 -21.12 -16.11 -25.89
CA ALA A 95 -19.84 -16.61 -25.39
C ALA A 95 -19.70 -18.13 -25.49
N ASP A 96 -18.64 -18.64 -26.12
CA ASP A 96 -18.29 -20.06 -26.07
C ASP A 96 -17.59 -20.40 -24.74
N TYR A 97 -16.81 -19.46 -24.22
CA TYR A 97 -16.04 -19.61 -22.98
C TYR A 97 -16.15 -18.38 -22.10
N VAL A 98 -16.17 -18.62 -20.79
CA VAL A 98 -16.02 -17.59 -19.76
C VAL A 98 -14.64 -17.72 -19.14
N ALA A 99 -13.85 -16.65 -19.20
CA ALA A 99 -12.54 -16.58 -18.55
C ALA A 99 -12.60 -15.59 -17.36
N ILE A 100 -12.23 -16.08 -16.17
CA ILE A 100 -12.01 -15.28 -14.97
C ILE A 100 -10.50 -15.26 -14.73
N THR A 101 -9.87 -14.09 -14.82
CA THR A 101 -8.41 -13.98 -14.91
C THR A 101 -7.75 -13.44 -13.65
N SER A 102 -8.53 -13.08 -12.63
CA SER A 102 -8.12 -12.84 -11.25
C SER A 102 -9.33 -12.74 -10.30
N ASN A 103 -9.08 -12.49 -9.02
CA ASN A 103 -10.13 -12.15 -8.04
C ASN A 103 -10.47 -10.66 -7.99
N ARG A 104 -9.94 -9.80 -8.89
CA ARG A 104 -10.12 -8.34 -8.85
C ARG A 104 -11.60 -7.94 -8.76
N VAL A 105 -12.39 -8.39 -9.74
CA VAL A 105 -13.81 -8.03 -9.81
C VAL A 105 -14.60 -8.79 -8.75
N ARG A 106 -14.54 -10.13 -8.79
CA ARG A 106 -15.20 -11.03 -7.84
C ARG A 106 -15.01 -10.62 -6.37
N GLY A 107 -13.77 -10.38 -5.96
CA GLY A 107 -13.41 -10.07 -4.58
C GLY A 107 -13.80 -8.66 -4.14
N SER A 108 -13.89 -7.70 -5.06
CA SER A 108 -14.30 -6.33 -4.73
C SER A 108 -15.81 -6.16 -4.74
N THR A 109 -16.54 -6.75 -5.71
CA THR A 109 -18.01 -6.70 -5.77
C THR A 109 -18.66 -7.43 -4.59
N ALA A 110 -18.04 -8.51 -4.11
CA ALA A 110 -18.52 -9.25 -2.92
C ALA A 110 -18.57 -8.38 -1.65
N LYS A 111 -17.80 -7.29 -1.57
CA LYS A 111 -17.81 -6.37 -0.43
C LYS A 111 -18.96 -5.34 -0.47
N LEU A 112 -19.70 -5.30 -1.59
CA LEU A 112 -20.73 -4.31 -1.88
C LEU A 112 -22.05 -5.00 -2.28
N GLU A 113 -22.52 -5.94 -1.44
CA GLU A 113 -23.71 -6.78 -1.69
C GLU A 113 -24.98 -6.01 -2.08
N ARG A 114 -25.14 -4.77 -1.61
CA ARG A 114 -26.30 -3.92 -1.93
C ARG A 114 -26.24 -3.31 -3.32
N GLU A 115 -25.06 -3.19 -3.90
CA GLU A 115 -24.87 -2.62 -5.23
C GLU A 115 -24.71 -3.73 -6.29
N TYR A 116 -24.21 -4.90 -5.90
CA TYR A 116 -23.87 -6.00 -6.80
C TYR A 116 -24.53 -7.36 -6.46
N PRO A 117 -25.81 -7.44 -6.03
CA PRO A 117 -26.41 -8.70 -5.60
C PRO A 117 -26.49 -9.76 -6.71
N ALA A 118 -26.80 -9.37 -7.95
CA ALA A 118 -26.90 -10.28 -9.09
C ALA A 118 -25.52 -10.63 -9.67
N THR A 119 -24.56 -9.72 -9.59
CA THR A 119 -23.16 -10.00 -9.96
C THR A 119 -22.52 -11.01 -9.00
N ILE A 120 -22.77 -10.89 -7.70
CA ILE A 120 -22.33 -11.92 -6.72
C ILE A 120 -22.96 -13.26 -7.07
N ARG A 121 -24.27 -13.29 -7.32
CA ARG A 121 -24.99 -14.50 -7.73
C ARG A 121 -24.46 -15.10 -9.04
N TYR A 122 -24.01 -14.27 -9.99
CA TYR A 122 -23.36 -14.74 -11.21
C TYR A 122 -22.13 -15.60 -10.91
N TYR A 123 -21.24 -15.15 -10.02
CA TYR A 123 -20.05 -15.94 -9.67
C TYR A 123 -20.42 -17.23 -8.92
N GLU A 124 -21.37 -17.15 -7.99
CA GLU A 124 -21.86 -18.35 -7.27
C GLU A 124 -22.39 -19.42 -8.23
N LEU A 125 -23.19 -19.02 -9.23
CA LEU A 125 -23.76 -19.92 -10.23
C LEU A 125 -22.72 -20.41 -11.25
N LEU A 126 -21.72 -19.58 -11.57
CA LEU A 126 -20.60 -19.96 -12.42
C LEU A 126 -19.76 -21.06 -11.74
N GLU A 127 -19.45 -20.88 -10.47
CA GLU A 127 -18.69 -21.84 -9.65
C GLU A 127 -19.46 -23.14 -9.40
N SER A 128 -20.79 -23.07 -9.21
CA SER A 128 -21.63 -24.26 -9.03
C SER A 128 -21.93 -25.00 -10.34
N GLY A 129 -21.69 -24.36 -11.50
CA GLY A 129 -22.06 -24.84 -12.83
C GLY A 129 -23.53 -24.62 -13.20
N GLU A 130 -24.35 -24.08 -12.28
CA GLU A 130 -25.78 -23.81 -12.53
C GLU A 130 -26.02 -22.72 -13.57
N LEU A 131 -25.01 -21.87 -13.84
CA LEU A 131 -25.04 -20.88 -14.92
C LEU A 131 -25.01 -21.51 -16.33
N GLY A 132 -24.73 -22.81 -16.45
CA GLY A 132 -24.62 -23.52 -17.73
C GLY A 132 -23.23 -23.47 -18.36
N PHE A 133 -22.20 -23.16 -17.56
CA PHE A 133 -20.79 -23.20 -17.97
C PHE A 133 -20.03 -24.18 -17.08
N ASP A 134 -19.28 -25.09 -17.69
CA ASP A 134 -18.51 -26.12 -17.00
C ASP A 134 -17.04 -25.71 -16.91
N LEU A 135 -16.42 -25.85 -15.74
CA LEU A 135 -14.99 -25.56 -15.55
C LEU A 135 -14.15 -26.56 -16.38
N VAL A 136 -13.33 -26.05 -17.31
CA VAL A 136 -12.48 -26.86 -18.19
C VAL A 136 -10.99 -26.70 -17.94
N ALA A 137 -10.58 -25.57 -17.37
CA ALA A 137 -9.19 -25.36 -16.97
C ALA A 137 -9.08 -24.42 -15.76
N HIS A 138 -8.07 -24.66 -14.93
CA HIS A 138 -7.76 -23.87 -13.75
C HIS A 138 -6.24 -23.77 -13.59
N PHE A 139 -5.72 -22.54 -13.49
CA PHE A 139 -4.29 -22.26 -13.35
C PHE A 139 -4.06 -21.47 -12.08
N LYS A 140 -3.22 -22.03 -11.20
CA LYS A 140 -2.86 -21.44 -9.91
C LYS A 140 -1.38 -21.65 -9.65
N VAL A 141 -0.71 -20.60 -9.21
CA VAL A 141 0.65 -20.66 -8.65
C VAL A 141 0.53 -20.30 -7.17
N GLU A 142 1.14 -21.10 -6.31
CA GLU A 142 1.12 -20.88 -4.86
C GLU A 142 2.53 -20.63 -4.33
N PRO A 143 2.70 -19.75 -3.33
CA PRO A 143 3.95 -19.63 -2.60
C PRO A 143 4.40 -20.98 -2.06
N SER A 144 5.57 -21.44 -2.52
CA SER A 144 6.05 -22.78 -2.22
C SER A 144 7.55 -22.85 -2.01
N PHE A 145 7.97 -23.55 -0.95
CA PHE A 145 9.39 -23.79 -0.68
C PHE A 145 9.61 -25.15 -0.01
N LEU A 146 10.60 -25.91 -0.49
CA LEU A 146 10.92 -27.27 -0.01
C LEU A 146 9.73 -28.25 -0.08
N GLY A 147 8.91 -28.14 -1.13
CA GLY A 147 7.76 -29.03 -1.36
C GLY A 147 6.54 -28.76 -0.46
N LEU A 148 6.56 -27.67 0.30
CA LEU A 148 5.41 -27.17 1.06
C LEU A 148 4.86 -25.94 0.34
N ALA A 149 3.58 -25.97 -0.03
CA ALA A 149 2.85 -24.85 -0.59
C ALA A 149 1.92 -24.23 0.46
N ILE A 150 1.69 -22.92 0.37
CA ILE A 150 0.70 -22.21 1.16
C ILE A 150 -0.33 -21.63 0.21
N ASP A 151 -1.59 -22.00 0.43
CA ASP A 151 -2.71 -21.35 -0.24
C ASP A 151 -2.90 -19.93 0.33
N ASP A 152 -2.62 -18.94 -0.49
CA ASP A 152 -2.78 -17.53 -0.19
C ASP A 152 -3.92 -16.88 -1.00
N SER A 153 -4.86 -17.65 -1.57
CA SER A 153 -6.03 -17.11 -2.29
C SER A 153 -6.91 -16.18 -1.42
N GLY A 154 -6.80 -16.28 -0.08
CA GLY A 154 -7.46 -15.39 0.88
C GLY A 154 -6.63 -14.16 1.31
N ALA A 155 -5.45 -13.94 0.74
CA ALA A 155 -4.61 -12.77 1.03
C ALA A 155 -5.21 -11.49 0.47
N GLU A 156 -4.61 -10.35 0.84
CA GLU A 156 -5.03 -9.06 0.30
C GLU A 156 -4.73 -8.97 -1.21
N GLU A 157 -5.49 -8.13 -1.92
CA GLU A 157 -5.57 -8.11 -3.38
C GLU A 157 -4.21 -7.93 -4.08
N ALA A 158 -3.26 -7.21 -3.49
CA ALA A 158 -1.95 -7.01 -4.11
C ALA A 158 -1.20 -8.34 -4.34
N PHE A 159 -1.35 -9.30 -3.43
CA PHE A 159 -0.73 -10.64 -3.57
C PHE A 159 -1.44 -11.49 -4.64
N THR A 160 -2.77 -11.46 -4.67
CA THR A 160 -3.57 -12.43 -5.45
C THR A 160 -3.99 -11.93 -6.82
N VAL A 161 -3.83 -10.65 -7.15
CA VAL A 161 -4.20 -10.10 -8.46
C VAL A 161 -2.98 -9.73 -9.30
N TYR A 162 -1.90 -9.27 -8.68
CA TYR A 162 -0.74 -8.73 -9.41
C TYR A 162 0.40 -9.73 -9.55
N ASP A 163 0.76 -10.44 -8.48
CA ASP A 163 1.93 -11.32 -8.48
C ASP A 163 1.64 -12.71 -9.09
N HIS A 164 0.53 -13.33 -8.70
CA HIS A 164 0.13 -14.66 -9.17
C HIS A 164 -1.39 -14.84 -9.20
N PRO A 165 -2.09 -14.23 -10.18
CA PRO A 165 -3.53 -14.34 -10.27
C PRO A 165 -4.00 -15.76 -10.58
N GLU A 166 -5.09 -16.16 -9.96
CA GLU A 166 -5.75 -17.44 -10.21
C GLU A 166 -6.66 -17.29 -11.45
N VAL A 167 -6.57 -18.23 -12.39
CA VAL A 167 -7.27 -18.16 -13.68
C VAL A 167 -8.18 -19.37 -13.86
N TRP A 168 -9.47 -19.14 -14.09
CA TRP A 168 -10.46 -20.17 -14.37
C TRP A 168 -11.05 -19.97 -15.76
N ILE A 169 -11.13 -21.06 -16.52
CA ILE A 169 -11.76 -21.08 -17.84
C ILE A 169 -12.92 -22.06 -17.80
N TYR A 170 -14.09 -21.55 -18.13
CA TYR A 170 -15.32 -22.31 -18.22
C TYR A 170 -15.77 -22.38 -19.67
N ARG A 171 -16.32 -23.52 -20.08
CA ARG A 171 -16.87 -23.75 -21.42
C ARG A 171 -18.39 -23.78 -21.33
N LYS A 172 -19.08 -23.15 -22.29
CA LYS A 172 -20.53 -23.23 -22.40
C LYS A 172 -20.96 -24.69 -22.59
N GLY A 173 -21.80 -25.17 -21.67
CA GLY A 173 -22.40 -26.49 -21.70
C GLY A 173 -23.65 -26.52 -22.58
N SER A 174 -24.11 -27.72 -22.93
CA SER A 174 -25.37 -27.91 -23.69
C SER A 174 -26.62 -27.54 -22.89
N GLU A 175 -26.49 -27.38 -21.57
CA GLU A 175 -27.57 -27.02 -20.65
C GLU A 175 -27.73 -25.50 -20.49
N PHE A 176 -26.88 -24.69 -21.15
CA PHE A 176 -27.00 -23.24 -21.13
C PHE A 176 -28.27 -22.79 -21.87
N GLU A 177 -29.15 -22.10 -21.14
CA GLU A 177 -30.38 -21.52 -21.66
C GLU A 177 -30.49 -20.08 -21.16
N ALA A 178 -30.45 -19.10 -22.05
CA ALA A 178 -30.35 -17.68 -21.70
C ALA A 178 -31.51 -17.23 -20.79
N ASP A 179 -32.75 -17.64 -21.08
CA ASP A 179 -33.92 -17.32 -20.27
C ASP A 179 -33.86 -17.90 -18.85
N ARG A 180 -33.28 -19.09 -18.70
CA ARG A 180 -33.04 -19.71 -17.39
C ARG A 180 -31.97 -18.94 -16.62
N VAL A 181 -30.86 -18.60 -17.28
CA VAL A 181 -29.76 -17.86 -16.66
C VAL A 181 -30.24 -16.48 -16.20
N PHE A 182 -30.99 -15.76 -17.04
CA PHE A 182 -31.59 -14.49 -16.67
C PHE A 182 -32.51 -14.63 -15.45
N ALA A 183 -33.39 -15.65 -15.43
CA ALA A 183 -34.28 -15.89 -14.31
C ALA A 183 -33.50 -16.17 -13.01
N LEU A 184 -32.45 -16.99 -13.06
CA LEU A 184 -31.59 -17.28 -11.91
C LEU A 184 -30.92 -16.02 -11.37
N LEU A 185 -30.37 -15.16 -12.24
CA LEU A 185 -29.73 -13.91 -11.82
C LEU A 185 -30.76 -12.90 -11.28
N ALA A 186 -31.97 -12.86 -11.84
CA ALA A 186 -33.05 -11.98 -11.41
C ALA A 186 -33.56 -12.31 -9.99
N GLU A 187 -33.37 -13.54 -9.48
CA GLU A 187 -33.68 -13.90 -8.10
C GLU A 187 -32.90 -13.07 -7.06
N ALA A 188 -31.75 -12.50 -7.46
CA ALA A 188 -30.98 -11.58 -6.60
C ALA A 188 -31.59 -10.17 -6.49
N HIS A 189 -32.71 -9.91 -7.16
CA HIS A 189 -33.39 -8.61 -7.18
C HIS A 189 -32.50 -7.43 -7.61
N PRO A 190 -31.88 -7.47 -8.81
CA PRO A 190 -31.03 -6.38 -9.29
C PRO A 190 -31.76 -5.03 -9.39
N GLU A 191 -33.10 -5.01 -9.50
CA GLU A 191 -33.91 -3.79 -9.44
C GLU A 191 -33.83 -3.05 -8.10
N ARG A 192 -33.34 -3.71 -7.05
CA ARG A 192 -33.16 -3.15 -5.71
C ARG A 192 -31.72 -2.72 -5.43
N ALA A 193 -30.82 -2.88 -6.39
CA ALA A 193 -29.43 -2.49 -6.21
C ALA A 193 -29.31 -0.97 -6.03
N ILE A 194 -28.45 -0.55 -5.11
CA ILE A 194 -28.27 0.85 -4.74
C ILE A 194 -26.85 1.27 -5.05
N ASN A 195 -26.70 2.21 -5.99
CA ASN A 195 -25.47 2.99 -6.16
C ASN A 195 -25.73 4.44 -5.74
N LEU A 196 -25.06 4.85 -4.67
CA LEU A 196 -25.12 6.24 -4.20
C LEU A 196 -24.04 7.04 -4.92
N GLN A 197 -24.46 7.88 -5.85
CA GLN A 197 -23.55 8.81 -6.50
C GLN A 197 -22.99 9.82 -5.50
N PRO A 198 -21.80 10.42 -5.74
CA PRO A 198 -21.25 11.46 -4.87
C PRO A 198 -22.21 12.63 -4.61
N ALA A 199 -23.01 13.01 -5.61
CA ALA A 199 -24.05 14.05 -5.48
C ALA A 199 -25.18 13.65 -4.50
N GLN A 200 -25.40 12.36 -4.30
CA GLN A 200 -26.34 11.79 -3.34
C GLN A 200 -25.66 11.50 -1.99
N GLY A 201 -24.39 11.87 -1.82
CA GLY A 201 -23.63 11.76 -0.56
C GLY A 201 -24.34 12.30 0.69
N PRO A 202 -25.29 13.25 0.63
CA PRO A 202 -26.08 13.61 1.80
C PRO A 202 -26.94 12.48 2.38
N SER A 203 -27.21 11.42 1.61
CA SER A 203 -28.10 10.32 2.00
C SER A 203 -27.43 9.17 2.77
N ASN A 204 -26.10 9.18 2.90
CA ASN A 204 -25.33 8.00 3.35
C ASN A 204 -24.73 8.09 4.76
N GLY A 205 -25.12 9.07 5.58
CA GLY A 205 -24.65 9.19 6.96
C GLY A 205 -23.20 9.67 7.12
N LEU A 206 -22.51 10.04 6.04
CA LEU A 206 -21.16 10.65 6.08
C LEU A 206 -21.18 12.18 6.22
N GLN A 207 -22.37 12.81 6.25
CA GLN A 207 -22.50 14.24 6.45
C GLN A 207 -22.13 14.64 7.86
N LEU A 208 -21.43 15.77 8.00
CA LEU A 208 -21.18 16.36 9.31
C LEU A 208 -22.52 16.82 9.90
N THR A 209 -22.74 16.53 11.17
CA THR A 209 -23.82 17.19 11.92
C THR A 209 -23.55 18.69 12.02
N ALA A 210 -24.58 19.51 12.27
CA ALA A 210 -24.42 20.96 12.41
C ALA A 210 -23.35 21.33 13.46
N ALA A 211 -23.30 20.61 14.59
CA ALA A 211 -22.30 20.83 15.63
C ALA A 211 -20.87 20.48 15.17
N GLN A 212 -20.70 19.38 14.43
CA GLN A 212 -19.41 19.00 13.86
C GLN A 212 -18.95 20.01 12.81
N ALA A 213 -19.86 20.43 11.91
CA ALA A 213 -19.56 21.44 10.90
C ALA A 213 -19.14 22.77 11.53
N GLU A 214 -19.86 23.24 12.56
CA GLU A 214 -19.52 24.44 13.32
C GLU A 214 -18.13 24.31 13.98
N LYS A 215 -17.84 23.17 14.62
CA LYS A 215 -16.54 22.92 15.26
C LYS A 215 -15.38 22.87 14.27
N GLN A 216 -15.57 22.25 13.10
CA GLN A 216 -14.56 22.24 12.04
C GLN A 216 -14.32 23.65 11.47
N GLN A 217 -15.38 24.45 11.29
CA GLN A 217 -15.28 25.83 10.80
C GLN A 217 -14.60 26.77 11.81
N ASN A 218 -14.79 26.52 13.10
CA ASN A 218 -14.17 27.29 14.18
C ASN A 218 -12.73 26.85 14.51
N GLY A 219 -12.18 25.85 13.79
CA GLY A 219 -10.83 25.30 13.97
C GLY A 219 -9.66 26.21 13.57
N GLY A 220 -9.95 27.42 13.12
CA GLY A 220 -8.98 28.40 12.62
C GLY A 220 -8.96 28.49 11.08
N THR A 221 -8.61 29.67 10.59
CA THR A 221 -8.35 29.92 9.17
C THR A 221 -7.07 29.22 8.72
N PHE A 222 -6.85 29.15 7.40
CA PHE A 222 -5.61 28.60 6.86
C PHE A 222 -4.36 29.27 7.45
N SER A 223 -4.37 30.60 7.59
CA SER A 223 -3.27 31.39 8.14
C SER A 223 -3.11 31.28 9.66
N ASP A 224 -4.17 30.86 10.37
CA ASP A 224 -4.06 30.56 11.80
C ASP A 224 -3.28 29.27 12.02
N VAL A 225 -3.54 28.26 11.18
CA VAL A 225 -2.92 26.93 11.27
C VAL A 225 -1.52 26.91 10.64
N PHE A 226 -1.33 27.56 9.50
CA PHE A 226 -0.07 27.55 8.75
C PHE A 226 0.52 28.96 8.59
N ALA A 227 1.84 29.07 8.52
CA ALA A 227 2.56 30.33 8.38
C ALA A 227 3.46 30.28 7.14
N ILE A 228 3.10 31.01 6.08
CA ILE A 228 3.92 31.08 4.85
C ILE A 228 5.28 31.72 5.17
N ASP A 229 5.27 32.89 5.82
CA ASP A 229 6.48 33.65 6.16
C ASP A 229 6.92 33.47 7.63
N GLY A 230 6.58 32.33 8.23
CA GLY A 230 6.93 32.02 9.62
C GLY A 230 8.42 31.78 9.83
N PHE A 231 8.89 31.92 11.09
CA PHE A 231 10.27 31.60 11.45
C PHE A 231 10.67 30.17 11.06
N THR A 232 9.78 29.20 11.31
CA THR A 232 9.97 27.79 10.93
C THR A 232 9.99 27.59 9.41
N SER A 233 9.30 28.44 8.66
CA SER A 233 9.20 28.38 7.20
C SER A 233 10.43 28.92 6.46
N THR A 234 11.35 29.60 7.16
CA THR A 234 12.61 30.10 6.56
C THR A 234 13.59 28.97 6.21
N VAL A 235 13.67 27.95 7.07
CA VAL A 235 14.50 26.75 6.90
C VAL A 235 13.69 25.52 7.32
N PRO A 236 12.60 25.20 6.59
CA PRO A 236 11.59 24.24 7.04
C PRO A 236 12.15 22.83 7.18
N TRP A 237 13.08 22.45 6.29
CA TRP A 237 13.76 21.17 6.35
C TRP A 237 14.54 20.98 7.65
N LEU A 238 15.14 22.05 8.20
CA LEU A 238 15.93 21.98 9.43
C LEU A 238 15.02 21.78 10.64
N TRP A 239 13.96 22.59 10.76
CA TRP A 239 13.01 22.47 11.87
C TRP A 239 12.27 21.13 11.85
N TRP A 240 11.91 20.64 10.67
CA TRP A 240 11.33 19.32 10.50
C TRP A 240 12.29 18.22 10.91
N TYR A 241 13.55 18.27 10.45
CA TYR A 241 14.56 17.31 10.85
C TYR A 241 14.81 17.32 12.36
N LEU A 242 14.88 18.51 12.98
CA LEU A 242 15.03 18.63 14.43
C LEU A 242 13.83 18.06 15.19
N TRP A 243 12.60 18.27 14.70
CA TRP A 243 11.40 17.66 15.27
C TRP A 243 11.51 16.12 15.28
N LEU A 244 11.85 15.52 14.13
CA LEU A 244 12.04 14.08 14.01
C LEU A 244 13.13 13.58 14.96
N GLN A 245 14.24 14.32 15.07
CA GLN A 245 15.36 13.94 15.91
C GLN A 245 15.05 14.02 17.40
N VAL A 246 14.42 15.11 17.85
CA VAL A 246 14.03 15.27 19.26
C VAL A 246 13.12 14.12 19.69
N LEU A 247 12.12 13.77 18.87
CA LEU A 247 11.22 12.66 19.17
C LEU A 247 11.92 11.30 19.12
N ALA A 248 12.84 11.08 18.17
CA ALA A 248 13.63 9.86 18.15
C ALA A 248 14.47 9.71 19.44
N PHE A 249 15.23 10.74 19.81
CA PHE A 249 16.06 10.74 21.03
C PHE A 249 15.22 10.61 22.30
N ALA A 250 14.01 11.16 22.35
CA ALA A 250 13.08 10.97 23.47
C ALA A 250 12.73 9.49 23.69
N THR A 251 12.77 8.67 22.65
CA THR A 251 12.42 7.25 22.76
C THR A 251 13.60 6.32 23.09
N VAL A 252 14.83 6.76 22.83
CA VAL A 252 16.05 5.98 23.09
C VAL A 252 16.09 5.33 24.48
N PRO A 253 15.80 6.03 25.60
CA PRO A 253 16.01 5.47 26.94
C PRO A 253 15.16 4.24 27.24
N TRP A 254 13.93 4.18 26.72
CA TRP A 254 13.02 3.05 26.96
C TRP A 254 13.07 2.03 25.82
N VAL A 255 13.35 2.44 24.58
CA VAL A 255 13.58 1.52 23.44
C VAL A 255 14.85 0.69 23.67
N ALA A 256 15.96 1.34 24.05
CA ALA A 256 17.23 0.66 24.36
C ALA A 256 17.10 -0.37 25.49
N TRP A 257 16.17 -0.13 26.41
CA TRP A 257 15.84 -1.08 27.45
C TRP A 257 14.99 -2.25 26.95
N LEU A 258 13.91 -1.96 26.22
CA LEU A 258 12.98 -2.97 25.74
C LEU A 258 13.67 -3.93 24.75
N PHE A 259 14.51 -3.39 23.87
CA PHE A 259 15.21 -4.11 22.83
C PHE A 259 16.65 -4.46 23.20
N ARG A 260 16.99 -4.55 24.49
CA ARG A 260 18.35 -4.92 24.97
C ARG A 260 18.90 -6.24 24.43
N ALA A 261 18.04 -7.12 23.92
CA ALA A 261 18.43 -8.39 23.30
C ALA A 261 18.95 -8.22 21.85
N LEU A 262 18.64 -7.10 21.20
CA LEU A 262 19.11 -6.79 19.86
C LEU A 262 20.53 -6.21 19.89
N PRO A 263 21.39 -6.57 18.91
CA PRO A 263 22.73 -6.00 18.77
C PRO A 263 22.79 -4.47 18.76
N ASP A 264 21.83 -3.78 18.16
CA ASP A 264 21.76 -2.31 18.14
C ASP A 264 20.95 -1.72 19.30
N ARG A 265 20.47 -2.56 20.22
CA ARG A 265 19.46 -2.26 21.26
C ARG A 265 18.21 -1.52 20.72
N GLY A 266 17.86 -1.70 19.46
CA GLY A 266 16.72 -1.03 18.84
C GLY A 266 16.94 0.45 18.52
N TYR A 267 18.18 0.97 18.52
CA TYR A 267 18.44 2.38 18.21
C TYR A 267 17.88 2.80 16.84
N GLY A 268 18.00 1.95 15.80
CA GLY A 268 17.39 2.25 14.49
C GLY A 268 15.88 2.42 14.53
N LEU A 269 15.18 1.67 15.39
CA LEU A 269 13.73 1.74 15.54
C LEU A 269 13.26 3.04 16.19
N THR A 270 14.14 3.76 16.90
CA THR A 270 13.78 5.03 17.56
C THR A 270 13.31 6.09 16.58
N LYS A 271 13.79 6.07 15.32
CA LYS A 271 13.34 7.00 14.28
C LYS A 271 11.86 6.80 13.96
N VAL A 272 11.45 5.54 13.80
CA VAL A 272 10.06 5.15 13.52
C VAL A 272 9.20 5.38 14.75
N ILE A 273 9.63 4.88 15.91
CA ILE A 273 8.87 4.95 17.16
C ILE A 273 8.67 6.40 17.61
N GLY A 274 9.69 7.26 17.48
CA GLY A 274 9.57 8.68 17.80
C GLY A 274 8.55 9.39 16.90
N PHE A 275 8.68 9.22 15.59
CA PHE A 275 7.77 9.82 14.62
C PHE A 275 6.34 9.27 14.75
N ALA A 276 6.16 7.96 14.63
CA ALA A 276 4.86 7.31 14.71
C ALA A 276 4.20 7.45 16.08
N GLY A 277 4.99 7.41 17.16
CA GLY A 277 4.48 7.61 18.52
C GLY A 277 3.81 8.98 18.69
N SER A 278 4.41 10.05 18.18
CA SER A 278 3.79 11.38 18.24
C SER A 278 2.48 11.45 17.47
N GLY A 279 2.42 10.81 16.30
CA GLY A 279 1.22 10.72 15.48
C GLY A 279 0.12 9.91 16.13
N VAL A 280 0.42 8.69 16.60
CA VAL A 280 -0.54 7.76 17.20
C VAL A 280 -1.09 8.32 18.52
N PHE A 281 -0.26 8.89 19.40
CA PHE A 281 -0.77 9.47 20.64
C PHE A 281 -1.66 10.69 20.38
N ALA A 282 -1.28 11.57 19.44
CA ALA A 282 -2.14 12.66 19.03
C ALA A 282 -3.45 12.14 18.42
N TRP A 283 -3.37 11.10 17.58
CA TRP A 283 -4.55 10.47 16.96
C TRP A 283 -5.51 9.94 18.02
N MET A 284 -5.01 9.19 19.01
CA MET A 284 -5.84 8.61 20.07
C MET A 284 -6.57 9.69 20.87
N LEU A 285 -5.87 10.77 21.23
CA LEU A 285 -6.47 11.88 21.98
C LEU A 285 -7.60 12.57 21.19
N VAL A 286 -7.43 12.71 19.88
CA VAL A 286 -8.40 13.41 19.01
C VAL A 286 -9.53 12.48 18.57
N ALA A 287 -9.22 11.25 18.18
CA ALA A 287 -10.19 10.24 17.73
C ALA A 287 -11.13 9.81 18.86
N TRP A 288 -10.66 9.82 20.11
CA TRP A 288 -11.51 9.59 21.28
C TRP A 288 -12.19 10.87 21.82
N ASN A 289 -12.07 11.98 21.09
CA ASN A 289 -12.68 13.26 21.45
C ASN A 289 -12.26 13.76 22.85
N ILE A 290 -11.02 13.46 23.26
CA ILE A 290 -10.43 13.93 24.53
C ILE A 290 -9.91 15.36 24.36
N LEU A 291 -9.23 15.63 23.24
CA LEU A 291 -8.68 16.95 22.89
C LEU A 291 -8.93 17.24 21.42
N ASP A 292 -9.09 18.53 21.10
CA ASP A 292 -9.19 19.00 19.73
C ASP A 292 -7.81 19.15 19.09
N PHE A 293 -7.66 18.65 17.86
CA PHE A 293 -6.40 18.72 17.15
C PHE A 293 -6.02 20.18 16.93
N SER A 294 -4.84 20.55 17.42
CA SER A 294 -4.34 21.92 17.43
C SER A 294 -2.82 21.91 17.55
N ILE A 295 -2.21 23.08 17.34
CA ILE A 295 -0.77 23.30 17.57
C ILE A 295 -0.39 22.94 19.01
N ALA A 296 -1.23 23.31 19.98
CA ALA A 296 -1.02 23.03 21.40
C ALA A 296 -1.01 21.53 21.70
N VAL A 297 -1.93 20.76 21.11
CA VAL A 297 -1.97 19.30 21.29
C VAL A 297 -0.74 18.61 20.69
N ALA A 298 -0.30 19.04 19.50
CA ALA A 298 0.89 18.49 18.87
C ALA A 298 2.15 18.70 19.75
N TRP A 299 2.32 19.91 20.30
CA TRP A 299 3.41 20.20 21.25
C TRP A 299 3.24 19.53 22.61
N PHE A 300 2.01 19.38 23.10
CA PHE A 300 1.71 18.66 24.34
C PHE A 300 2.18 17.21 24.23
N VAL A 301 1.80 16.50 23.17
CA VAL A 301 2.22 15.12 22.92
C VAL A 301 3.75 15.02 22.83
N ALA A 302 4.39 15.90 22.04
CA ALA A 302 5.85 15.92 21.94
C ALA A 302 6.52 16.16 23.30
N THR A 303 6.00 17.08 24.11
CA THR A 303 6.51 17.38 25.46
C THR A 303 6.34 16.20 26.40
N VAL A 304 5.20 15.52 26.38
CA VAL A 304 4.96 14.32 27.19
C VAL A 304 5.94 13.21 26.82
N MET A 305 6.18 12.98 25.52
CA MET A 305 7.16 11.99 25.05
C MET A 305 8.57 12.34 25.51
N VAL A 306 8.98 13.60 25.38
CA VAL A 306 10.30 14.08 25.84
C VAL A 306 10.44 13.95 27.36
N ALA A 307 9.42 14.36 28.13
CA ALA A 307 9.43 14.28 29.59
C ALA A 307 9.49 12.82 30.07
N PHE A 308 8.72 11.92 29.46
CA PHE A 308 8.77 10.50 29.75
C PHE A 308 10.14 9.90 29.42
N GLY A 309 10.67 10.19 28.24
CA GLY A 309 12.02 9.80 27.83
C GLY A 309 13.09 10.27 28.82
N ALA A 310 13.05 11.56 29.20
CA ALA A 310 13.96 12.16 30.16
C ALA A 310 13.84 11.52 31.56
N ALA A 311 12.63 11.21 32.01
CA ALA A 311 12.41 10.51 33.28
C ALA A 311 13.04 9.12 33.26
N VAL A 312 12.81 8.33 32.20
CA VAL A 312 13.44 7.01 32.04
C VAL A 312 14.97 7.14 31.97
N ALA A 313 15.48 8.13 31.22
CA ALA A 313 16.91 8.42 31.13
C ALA A 313 17.52 8.78 32.50
N TRP A 314 16.80 9.53 33.34
CA TRP A 314 17.25 9.88 34.68
C TRP A 314 17.43 8.66 35.58
N PHE A 315 16.43 7.77 35.60
CA PHE A 315 16.48 6.53 36.40
C PHE A 315 17.48 5.51 35.86
N ARG A 316 17.85 5.57 34.57
CA ARG A 316 18.77 4.62 33.92
C ARG A 316 19.99 5.27 33.30
N ARG A 317 20.42 6.40 33.85
CA ARG A 317 21.51 7.21 33.31
C ARG A 317 22.81 6.44 33.15
N ASP A 318 23.11 5.52 34.06
CA ASP A 318 24.37 4.76 34.03
C ASP A 318 24.36 3.69 32.94
N ASP A 319 23.26 2.93 32.80
CA ASP A 319 23.08 1.97 31.70
C ASP A 319 23.01 2.68 30.34
N LEU A 320 22.33 3.83 30.25
CA LEU A 320 22.26 4.61 29.01
C LEU A 320 23.63 5.18 28.62
N ARG A 321 24.40 5.71 29.58
CA ARG A 321 25.77 6.19 29.33
C ARG A 321 26.69 5.06 28.89
N GLN A 322 26.58 3.90 29.52
CA GLN A 322 27.35 2.72 29.14
C GLN A 322 26.94 2.27 27.73
N HIS A 323 25.65 2.15 27.45
CA HIS A 323 25.14 1.78 26.13
C HIS A 323 25.65 2.72 25.04
N ALA A 324 25.53 4.04 25.26
CA ALA A 324 26.00 5.05 24.32
C ALA A 324 27.51 4.94 24.07
N ARG A 325 28.31 4.64 25.10
CA ARG A 325 29.76 4.40 24.94
C ARG A 325 30.07 3.10 24.20
N ASP A 326 29.34 2.04 24.49
CA ASP A 326 29.58 0.71 23.92
C ASP A 326 29.12 0.64 22.45
N HIS A 327 28.09 1.40 22.09
CA HIS A 327 27.40 1.32 20.78
C HIS A 327 27.42 2.66 20.02
N TRP A 328 28.30 3.61 20.36
CA TRP A 328 28.35 4.93 19.71
C TRP A 328 28.52 4.84 18.19
N ARG A 329 29.23 3.81 17.71
CA ARG A 329 29.42 3.58 16.27
C ARG A 329 28.11 3.21 15.58
N THR A 330 27.29 2.40 16.24
CA THR A 330 25.96 2.04 15.76
C THR A 330 25.05 3.25 15.73
N TRP A 331 25.08 4.09 16.77
CA TRP A 331 24.34 5.34 16.79
C TRP A 331 24.77 6.24 15.63
N LEU A 332 26.07 6.45 15.46
CA LEU A 332 26.61 7.26 14.37
C LEU A 332 26.22 6.71 12.98
N THR A 333 26.29 5.40 12.77
CA THR A 333 25.90 4.80 11.48
C THR A 333 24.41 4.96 11.21
N VAL A 334 23.54 4.74 12.19
CA VAL A 334 22.10 4.98 12.04
C VAL A 334 21.81 6.45 11.78
N GLU A 335 22.42 7.37 12.53
CA GLU A 335 22.26 8.81 12.30
C GLU A 335 22.74 9.23 10.92
N ALA A 336 23.89 8.71 10.47
CA ALA A 336 24.43 9.01 9.15
C ALA A 336 23.51 8.50 8.04
N ILE A 337 23.01 7.27 8.13
CA ILE A 337 22.08 6.70 7.15
C ILE A 337 20.79 7.53 7.08
N PHE A 338 20.19 7.82 8.24
CA PHE A 338 18.98 8.62 8.30
C PHE A 338 19.19 10.03 7.72
N ALA A 339 20.25 10.72 8.15
CA ALA A 339 20.57 12.07 7.71
C ALA A 339 20.90 12.15 6.21
N ILE A 340 21.70 11.21 5.70
CA ILE A 340 22.06 11.16 4.28
C ILE A 340 20.84 10.85 3.43
N ALA A 341 20.02 9.85 3.81
CA ALA A 341 18.81 9.51 3.07
C ALA A 341 17.80 10.67 3.07
N PHE A 342 17.58 11.30 4.24
CA PHE A 342 16.70 12.46 4.36
C PHE A 342 17.20 13.64 3.52
N ALA A 343 18.50 13.95 3.58
CA ALA A 343 19.09 15.03 2.80
C ALA A 343 19.02 14.74 1.28
N ALA A 344 19.36 13.53 0.86
CA ALA A 344 19.31 13.13 -0.55
C ALA A 344 17.88 13.24 -1.12
N LEU A 345 16.88 12.71 -0.42
CA LEU A 345 15.48 12.78 -0.84
C LEU A 345 14.94 14.21 -0.79
N THR A 346 15.32 14.99 0.23
CA THR A 346 14.96 16.42 0.31
C THR A 346 15.57 17.20 -0.84
N LEU A 347 16.85 16.96 -1.18
CA LEU A 347 17.51 17.58 -2.33
C LEU A 347 16.85 17.17 -3.65
N MET A 348 16.54 15.89 -3.83
CA MET A 348 15.79 15.40 -4.99
C MET A 348 14.46 16.13 -5.15
N ARG A 349 13.71 16.29 -4.05
CA ARG A 349 12.46 17.06 -4.06
C ARG A 349 12.68 18.55 -4.20
N ALA A 350 13.81 19.11 -3.77
CA ALA A 350 14.12 20.53 -4.01
C ALA A 350 14.39 20.82 -5.50
N PHE A 351 14.95 19.87 -6.27
CA PHE A 351 15.13 20.00 -7.72
C PHE A 351 13.83 19.84 -8.51
N ASN A 352 12.89 19.04 -7.99
CA ASN A 352 11.55 18.90 -8.57
C ASN A 352 10.49 18.90 -7.46
N PRO A 353 10.15 20.07 -6.90
CA PRO A 353 9.22 20.17 -5.79
C PRO A 353 7.76 20.02 -6.23
N ASP A 354 7.52 19.98 -7.53
CA ASP A 354 6.19 20.01 -8.11
C ASP A 354 5.36 18.80 -7.62
N ILE A 355 4.11 19.11 -7.29
CA ILE A 355 3.08 18.18 -6.84
C ILE A 355 2.13 17.89 -8.02
N TRP A 356 2.49 18.35 -9.22
CA TRP A 356 1.87 18.01 -10.49
C TRP A 356 2.89 17.36 -11.43
N HIS A 357 2.44 16.44 -12.28
CA HIS A 357 3.23 15.97 -13.42
C HIS A 357 2.38 16.08 -14.68
N HIS A 358 2.84 16.89 -15.63
CA HIS A 358 2.24 17.01 -16.96
C HIS A 358 2.85 15.94 -17.89
N PRO A 359 2.09 15.15 -18.70
CA PRO A 359 0.69 15.33 -19.13
C PRO A 359 -0.35 14.44 -18.43
N GLN A 360 0.04 13.61 -17.46
CA GLN A 360 -0.83 12.53 -16.95
C GLN A 360 -1.67 12.90 -15.73
N GLY A 361 -1.45 14.06 -15.09
CA GLY A 361 -2.31 14.55 -14.00
C GLY A 361 -2.72 13.46 -13.02
N GLY A 362 -1.74 12.91 -12.28
CA GLY A 362 -1.99 11.78 -11.36
C GLY A 362 -2.65 12.18 -10.04
N GLU A 363 -2.50 11.33 -9.04
CA GLU A 363 -3.20 11.42 -7.75
C GLU A 363 -2.63 12.48 -6.78
N LYS A 364 -1.45 13.05 -7.06
CA LYS A 364 -0.77 13.97 -6.15
C LYS A 364 -1.59 15.20 -5.68
N PRO A 365 -2.42 15.85 -6.51
CA PRO A 365 -3.31 16.90 -6.04
C PRO A 365 -4.38 16.39 -5.06
N MET A 366 -4.91 15.18 -5.27
CA MET A 366 -5.81 14.52 -4.33
C MET A 366 -5.07 14.27 -3.01
N GLU A 367 -3.85 13.74 -3.07
CA GLU A 367 -3.03 13.49 -1.88
C GLU A 367 -2.76 14.78 -1.08
N LEU A 368 -2.44 15.88 -1.77
CA LEU A 368 -2.25 17.19 -1.14
C LEU A 368 -3.55 17.73 -0.52
N ALA A 369 -4.69 17.53 -1.18
CA ALA A 369 -6.00 17.90 -0.66
C ALA A 369 -6.32 17.11 0.62
N TYR A 370 -6.05 15.80 0.63
CA TYR A 370 -6.23 14.93 1.79
C TYR A 370 -5.34 15.37 2.95
N MET A 371 -4.04 15.59 2.69
CA MET A 371 -3.12 16.04 3.73
C MET A 371 -3.53 17.40 4.30
N THR A 372 -3.97 18.32 3.46
CA THR A 372 -4.46 19.64 3.88
C THR A 372 -5.72 19.53 4.74
N ALA A 373 -6.69 18.69 4.34
CA ALA A 373 -7.92 18.47 5.10
C ALA A 373 -7.63 17.83 6.47
N VAL A 374 -6.77 16.82 6.51
CA VAL A 374 -6.35 16.15 7.74
C VAL A 374 -5.64 17.12 8.68
N ALA A 375 -4.70 17.93 8.18
CA ALA A 375 -3.96 18.89 9.00
C ALA A 375 -4.82 20.05 9.52
N ARG A 376 -5.87 20.44 8.78
CA ARG A 376 -6.81 21.50 9.20
C ARG A 376 -7.94 21.02 10.09
N SER A 377 -8.29 19.74 10.04
CA SER A 377 -9.41 19.20 10.82
C SER A 377 -9.15 19.37 12.32
N THR A 378 -10.16 19.86 13.05
CA THR A 378 -10.17 20.02 14.51
C THR A 378 -10.49 18.69 15.20
N GLU A 379 -11.38 17.92 14.59
CA GLU A 379 -11.81 16.62 15.09
C GLU A 379 -11.74 15.55 14.00
N LEU A 380 -11.87 14.29 14.43
CA LEU A 380 -11.83 13.13 13.54
C LEU A 380 -13.21 12.45 13.49
N PRO A 381 -13.61 11.88 12.33
CA PRO A 381 -12.85 11.82 11.07
C PRO A 381 -12.65 13.19 10.39
N PRO A 382 -11.60 13.36 9.56
CA PRO A 382 -11.32 14.62 8.88
C PRO A 382 -12.48 15.06 7.99
N PHE A 383 -12.62 16.35 7.70
CA PHE A 383 -13.61 16.83 6.74
C PHE A 383 -13.24 16.43 5.30
N ASP A 384 -14.25 16.27 4.45
CA ASP A 384 -14.08 15.98 3.03
C ASP A 384 -13.53 17.21 2.26
N PRO A 385 -12.40 17.08 1.55
CA PRO A 385 -11.78 18.21 0.84
C PRO A 385 -12.50 18.63 -0.45
N TRP A 386 -13.50 17.88 -0.91
CA TRP A 386 -14.23 18.12 -2.16
C TRP A 386 -15.54 18.89 -1.93
N PHE A 387 -15.61 19.63 -0.82
CA PHE A 387 -16.78 20.44 -0.44
C PHE A 387 -18.08 19.63 -0.30
N GLY A 388 -17.98 18.33 -0.02
CA GLY A 388 -19.13 17.44 0.13
C GLY A 388 -19.95 17.64 1.41
N GLY A 389 -19.53 18.55 2.31
CA GLY A 389 -20.20 18.81 3.60
C GLY A 389 -20.05 17.67 4.63
N GLY A 390 -19.36 16.60 4.27
CA GLY A 390 -19.17 15.40 5.06
C GLY A 390 -17.76 15.19 5.58
N SER A 391 -17.54 13.99 6.11
CA SER A 391 -16.22 13.49 6.48
C SER A 391 -15.53 12.77 5.33
N LEU A 392 -14.20 12.85 5.28
CA LEU A 392 -13.35 12.09 4.36
C LEU A 392 -13.51 10.58 4.63
N ASN A 393 -14.08 9.85 3.66
CA ASN A 393 -14.20 8.39 3.69
C ASN A 393 -13.02 7.72 2.97
N TYR A 394 -11.82 7.91 3.51
CA TYR A 394 -10.58 7.34 2.94
C TYR A 394 -9.55 7.07 4.03
N TYR A 395 -8.54 6.23 3.73
CA TYR A 395 -7.45 6.03 4.67
C TYR A 395 -6.63 7.31 4.82
N TYR A 396 -6.42 7.76 6.06
CA TYR A 396 -5.74 9.04 6.32
C TYR A 396 -4.57 8.93 7.30
N MET A 397 -4.25 7.74 7.83
CA MET A 397 -3.22 7.58 8.86
C MET A 397 -1.84 8.08 8.40
N GLY A 398 -1.43 7.78 7.17
CA GLY A 398 -0.17 8.30 6.61
C GLY A 398 -0.14 9.83 6.54
N TRP A 399 -1.27 10.46 6.20
CA TRP A 399 -1.40 11.92 6.21
C TRP A 399 -1.41 12.48 7.64
N TRP A 400 -2.04 11.77 8.58
CA TRP A 400 -2.10 12.17 9.99
C TRP A 400 -0.73 12.22 10.64
N LEU A 401 0.12 11.21 10.39
CA LEU A 401 1.48 11.20 10.92
C LEU A 401 2.29 12.44 10.47
N LEU A 402 2.07 12.91 9.25
CA LEU A 402 2.68 14.15 8.74
C LEU A 402 1.99 15.42 9.24
N ALA A 403 0.68 15.37 9.46
CA ALA A 403 -0.12 16.48 9.95
C ALA A 403 0.34 16.96 11.34
N VAL A 404 0.82 16.07 12.20
CA VAL A 404 1.30 16.44 13.55
C VAL A 404 2.52 17.39 13.52
N PRO A 405 3.67 17.03 12.91
CA PRO A 405 4.79 17.97 12.75
C PRO A 405 4.42 19.19 11.90
N MET A 406 3.61 19.01 10.85
CA MET A 406 3.13 20.10 10.00
C MET A 406 2.39 21.16 10.83
N ARG A 407 1.46 20.75 11.68
CA ARG A 407 0.69 21.64 12.55
C ARG A 407 1.55 22.22 13.67
N ALA A 408 2.42 21.43 14.29
CA ALA A 408 3.32 21.90 15.35
C ALA A 408 4.28 23.00 14.87
N LEU A 409 4.81 22.84 13.65
CA LEU A 409 5.77 23.76 13.03
C LEU A 409 5.10 24.82 12.15
N LYS A 410 3.77 24.80 12.03
CA LYS A 410 2.98 25.69 11.15
C LYS A 410 3.45 25.70 9.69
N LEU A 411 3.96 24.57 9.19
CA LEU A 411 4.41 24.48 7.79
C LEU A 411 3.22 24.36 6.85
N VAL A 412 3.32 25.01 5.69
CA VAL A 412 2.32 24.89 4.64
C VAL A 412 2.31 23.48 4.03
N PRO A 413 1.15 23.00 3.52
CA PRO A 413 0.99 21.63 3.04
C PRO A 413 2.01 21.23 1.99
N GLU A 414 2.29 22.05 1.00
CA GLU A 414 3.20 21.74 -0.11
C GLU A 414 4.64 21.49 0.36
N ILE A 415 5.09 22.17 1.41
CA ILE A 415 6.41 21.97 2.02
C ILE A 415 6.41 20.69 2.86
N ALA A 416 5.41 20.54 3.73
CA ALA A 416 5.27 19.37 4.59
C ALA A 416 5.12 18.06 3.78
N PHE A 417 4.48 18.13 2.62
CA PHE A 417 4.29 16.99 1.71
C PHE A 417 5.63 16.49 1.20
N ASN A 418 6.46 17.41 0.68
CA ASN A 418 7.80 17.12 0.19
C ASN A 418 8.72 16.58 1.30
N LEU A 419 8.67 17.17 2.50
CA LEU A 419 9.42 16.69 3.66
C LEU A 419 8.90 15.35 4.17
N GLY A 420 7.61 15.06 4.00
CA GLY A 420 6.98 13.79 4.32
C GLY A 420 7.51 12.65 3.46
N ILE A 421 7.65 12.87 2.15
CA ILE A 421 8.30 11.90 1.23
C ILE A 421 9.72 11.58 1.72
N ALA A 422 10.51 12.61 2.04
CA ALA A 422 11.86 12.43 2.57
C ALA A 422 11.88 11.70 3.93
N THR A 423 10.87 11.95 4.77
CA THR A 423 10.68 11.28 6.06
C THR A 423 10.42 9.80 5.87
N TYR A 424 9.43 9.41 5.05
CA TYR A 424 9.12 8.00 4.82
C TYR A 424 10.27 7.23 4.18
N GLY A 425 10.94 7.81 3.16
CA GLY A 425 12.09 7.16 2.54
C GLY A 425 13.30 7.01 3.48
N SER A 426 13.58 8.00 4.33
CA SER A 426 14.67 7.91 5.32
C SER A 426 14.36 6.94 6.46
N LEU A 427 13.09 6.82 6.88
CA LEU A 427 12.63 5.80 7.81
C LEU A 427 12.80 4.39 7.21
N ALA A 428 12.38 4.18 5.96
CA ALA A 428 12.55 2.92 5.26
C ALA A 428 14.03 2.51 5.16
N ALA A 429 14.90 3.43 4.74
CA ALA A 429 16.36 3.21 4.69
C ALA A 429 16.92 2.80 6.07
N THR A 430 16.48 3.47 7.13
CA THR A 430 16.97 3.23 8.49
C THR A 430 16.48 1.88 9.04
N VAL A 431 15.23 1.52 8.79
CA VAL A 431 14.67 0.21 9.20
C VAL A 431 15.39 -0.92 8.46
N ALA A 432 15.63 -0.77 7.16
CA ALA A 432 16.39 -1.77 6.39
C ALA A 432 17.80 -1.95 6.95
N ALA A 433 18.52 -0.84 7.17
CA ALA A 433 19.86 -0.86 7.74
C ALA A 433 19.89 -1.50 9.14
N SER A 434 18.96 -1.11 10.03
CA SER A 434 18.86 -1.67 11.39
C SER A 434 18.50 -3.15 11.38
N THR A 435 17.59 -3.58 10.51
CA THR A 435 17.23 -4.99 10.35
C THR A 435 18.45 -5.82 9.94
N VAL A 436 19.18 -5.36 8.93
CA VAL A 436 20.38 -6.03 8.44
C VAL A 436 21.49 -6.05 9.49
N MET A 437 21.74 -4.94 10.18
CA MET A 437 22.71 -4.88 11.29
C MET A 437 22.36 -5.87 12.41
N ASN A 438 21.09 -5.97 12.78
CA ASN A 438 20.62 -6.89 13.81
C ASN A 438 20.74 -8.36 13.38
N LEU A 439 20.41 -8.69 12.13
CA LEU A 439 20.58 -10.05 11.60
C LEU A 439 22.06 -10.47 11.60
N VAL A 440 22.96 -9.60 11.14
CA VAL A 440 24.41 -9.84 11.16
C VAL A 440 24.92 -9.96 12.60
N GLY A 441 24.52 -9.07 13.50
CA GLY A 441 24.92 -9.10 14.90
C GLY A 441 24.43 -10.34 15.66
N LEU A 442 23.22 -10.82 15.37
CA LEU A 442 22.69 -12.06 15.95
C LEU A 442 23.41 -13.30 15.41
N SER A 443 23.73 -13.34 14.12
CA SER A 443 24.47 -14.46 13.51
C SER A 443 25.88 -14.64 14.11
N THR A 444 26.56 -13.52 14.40
CA THR A 444 27.89 -13.52 15.02
C THR A 444 27.83 -13.86 16.51
N THR A 445 26.77 -13.45 17.21
CA THR A 445 26.54 -13.80 18.62
C THR A 445 26.20 -15.29 18.80
N SER A 446 25.44 -15.88 17.88
CA SER A 446 25.13 -17.33 17.89
C SER A 446 26.38 -18.20 17.70
N ARG A 447 27.28 -17.80 16.78
CA ARG A 447 28.59 -18.47 16.59
C ARG A 447 29.53 -18.34 17.79
N ARG A 448 29.35 -17.31 18.64
CA ARG A 448 30.12 -17.08 19.87
C ARG A 448 29.94 -18.17 20.93
N VAL A 449 28.82 -18.89 20.90
CA VAL A 449 28.54 -20.01 21.81
C VAL A 449 29.24 -21.30 21.34
N GLN A 450 29.60 -21.39 20.05
CA GLN A 450 30.20 -22.60 19.46
C GLN A 450 31.72 -22.52 19.34
N ASP A 451 32.30 -21.36 19.01
CA ASP A 451 33.75 -21.23 18.81
C ASP A 451 34.36 -20.23 19.80
N ALA A 452 35.07 -20.77 20.80
CA ALA A 452 35.86 -20.01 21.75
C ALA A 452 37.15 -19.48 21.08
N GLY A 453 37.01 -18.48 20.22
CA GLY A 453 38.12 -17.67 19.71
C GLY A 453 38.10 -17.45 18.19
N ARG A 454 37.83 -16.19 17.79
CA ARG A 454 37.85 -15.61 16.41
C ARG A 454 36.55 -15.86 15.61
N ASN A 455 35.96 -14.92 14.87
CA ASN A 455 36.31 -13.57 14.43
C ASN A 455 35.10 -12.64 14.61
N PHE A 456 35.29 -11.48 15.23
CA PHE A 456 34.30 -10.40 15.10
C PHE A 456 34.29 -9.92 13.65
N LEU A 457 33.11 -9.74 13.05
CA LEU A 457 33.03 -8.90 11.86
C LEU A 457 33.49 -7.50 12.27
N PRO A 458 34.51 -6.93 11.62
CA PRO A 458 34.98 -5.61 11.99
C PRO A 458 33.84 -4.61 11.72
N TRP A 459 33.69 -3.61 12.58
CA TRP A 459 32.61 -2.63 12.47
C TRP A 459 32.39 -2.04 11.06
N PRO A 460 33.45 -1.74 10.27
CA PRO A 460 33.29 -1.30 8.89
C PRO A 460 32.46 -2.25 8.02
N VAL A 461 32.57 -3.57 8.22
CA VAL A 461 31.78 -4.54 7.45
C VAL A 461 30.31 -4.49 7.86
N ILE A 462 30.02 -4.36 9.16
CA ILE A 462 28.63 -4.20 9.65
C ILE A 462 28.02 -2.93 9.07
N ALA A 463 28.77 -1.82 9.07
CA ALA A 463 28.32 -0.56 8.50
C ALA A 463 28.08 -0.65 6.98
N VAL A 464 28.99 -1.29 6.22
CA VAL A 464 28.81 -1.52 4.78
C VAL A 464 27.57 -2.35 4.50
N VAL A 465 27.36 -3.45 5.24
CA VAL A 465 26.19 -4.32 5.05
C VAL A 465 24.89 -3.60 5.43
N ALA A 466 24.91 -2.72 6.44
CA ALA A 466 23.78 -1.84 6.77
C ALA A 466 23.43 -0.89 5.62
N VAL A 467 24.45 -0.24 5.03
CA VAL A 467 24.29 0.65 3.88
C VAL A 467 23.75 -0.12 2.67
N LEU A 468 24.28 -1.32 2.41
CA LEU A 468 23.77 -2.19 1.34
C LEU A 468 22.30 -2.54 1.57
N GLY A 469 21.89 -2.86 2.80
CA GLY A 469 20.47 -3.10 3.13
C GLY A 469 19.58 -1.90 2.79
N ALA A 470 20.02 -0.69 3.14
CA ALA A 470 19.30 0.55 2.78
C ALA A 470 19.25 0.77 1.26
N VAL A 471 20.37 0.56 0.56
CA VAL A 471 20.45 0.73 -0.90
C VAL A 471 19.61 -0.30 -1.65
N PHE A 472 19.63 -1.57 -1.23
CA PHE A 472 18.83 -2.61 -1.85
C PHE A 472 17.34 -2.34 -1.70
N LEU A 473 16.88 -1.85 -0.55
CA LEU A 473 15.47 -1.52 -0.37
C LEU A 473 15.08 -0.23 -1.11
N VAL A 474 15.81 0.86 -0.92
CA VAL A 474 15.39 2.19 -1.40
C VAL A 474 15.84 2.47 -2.83
N GLY A 475 17.02 1.98 -3.22
CA GLY A 475 17.59 2.20 -4.54
C GLY A 475 17.26 1.13 -5.57
N ILE A 476 17.20 -0.15 -5.16
CA ILE A 476 17.03 -1.31 -6.05
C ILE A 476 15.74 -2.09 -5.74
N GLY A 477 14.93 -1.62 -4.78
CA GLY A 477 13.72 -2.34 -4.35
C GLY A 477 12.65 -2.45 -5.44
N ASN A 478 12.70 -1.57 -6.43
CA ASN A 478 12.00 -1.76 -7.69
C ASN A 478 12.98 -2.36 -8.71
N LEU A 479 12.74 -3.62 -9.11
CA LEU A 479 13.58 -4.34 -10.07
C LEU A 479 13.68 -3.60 -11.41
N ASP A 480 12.65 -2.83 -11.80
CA ASP A 480 12.69 -1.96 -12.97
C ASP A 480 13.64 -0.77 -12.77
N ALA A 481 13.65 -0.13 -11.59
CA ALA A 481 14.64 0.91 -11.29
C ALA A 481 16.07 0.34 -11.31
N GLY A 482 16.24 -0.89 -10.83
CA GLY A 482 17.49 -1.64 -10.94
C GLY A 482 17.87 -1.88 -12.41
N HIS A 483 16.94 -2.38 -13.21
CA HIS A 483 17.11 -2.62 -14.64
C HIS A 483 17.48 -1.34 -15.40
N GLN A 484 16.70 -0.27 -15.25
CA GLN A 484 16.98 1.04 -15.85
C GLN A 484 18.35 1.60 -15.43
N THR A 485 18.77 1.38 -14.18
CA THR A 485 20.09 1.78 -13.70
C THR A 485 21.19 0.98 -14.39
N ILE A 486 21.01 -0.34 -14.53
CA ILE A 486 21.94 -1.23 -15.25
C ILE A 486 22.01 -0.84 -16.73
N GLU A 487 20.88 -0.66 -17.40
CA GLU A 487 20.81 -0.23 -18.81
C GLU A 487 21.51 1.12 -19.02
N ARG A 488 21.26 2.11 -18.15
CA ARG A 488 21.93 3.41 -18.24
C ARG A 488 23.43 3.31 -18.00
N LEU A 489 23.87 2.49 -17.05
CA LEU A 489 25.29 2.26 -16.80
C LEU A 489 25.97 1.53 -17.97
N GLN A 490 25.26 0.60 -18.62
CA GLN A 490 25.72 -0.05 -19.86
C GLN A 490 25.86 0.97 -20.98
N PHE A 491 24.88 1.87 -21.17
CA PHE A 491 24.92 2.91 -22.20
C PHE A 491 26.05 3.93 -22.00
N VAL A 492 26.41 4.24 -20.75
CA VAL A 492 27.56 5.11 -20.43
C VAL A 492 28.90 4.41 -20.72
N ASN A 493 28.91 3.07 -20.80
CA ASN A 493 30.11 2.26 -21.03
C ASN A 493 30.46 2.08 -22.52
N ASP A 494 29.60 2.53 -23.44
CA ASP A 494 29.79 2.43 -24.90
C ASP A 494 30.55 3.64 -25.51
N TRP A 495 31.20 4.47 -24.68
CA TRP A 495 32.14 5.51 -25.14
C TRP A 495 33.58 4.96 -25.34
N GLY A 496 33.69 3.86 -26.07
CA GLY A 496 34.95 3.23 -26.50
C GLY A 496 35.33 3.59 -27.93
#